data_AF-A0A2A2PZG0-F1
#
_entry.id   AF-A0A2A2PZG0-F1
#
_cell.length_a   1.000
_cell.length_b   1.000
_cell.length_c   1.000
_cell.angle_alpha   90.00
_cell.angle_beta   90.00
_cell.angle_gamma   90.00
#
_symmetry.space_group_name_H-M   'P 1'
#
loop_
_entity.id
_entity.type
_entity.pdbx_description
1 polymer ?
#
loop_
_entity_poly.entity_id
_entity_poly.type
_entity_poly.pdbx_seq_one_letter_code
_entity_poly.pdbx_strand_id
1 'polypeptide(L)'
;MKLSDLGWNERFEAEFAPFVKKGWVPARLIRDNKITYGALTAGGYEYEVVMSGKVYHDASCDAELPAVGDWVALEIGTGDLDHVIRARLSRQTCFSRKAPGKSSEEQVLAANVSLVCVVTDAGTDLNLRRMERFFTLIGRGGARSLVLVNKSDLYSRQQNEEAAAAIRALSPDAEVIVTSAIDGRNVVEIRRFLKPGVSITFVGSSGVGKSSLVNALLGEEWQEEGEVNEVTGKGRHTTTARELIVLEEGGILIDNPGIREVQMWTDEHTLREKFLDVAEIASNCRFHDCRHGSDAGCAIRVAVNEGRLSRERIEGFLKLDEEIAKLKKRLKKRTMNIDRRAKRDHRVKARNLVDRRELEAELKPRPTNT
;
A
#
# COMPACT_ATOMS: atom_id res chain seq x y z
N MET A 1 -21.90 -5.21 12.32
CA MET A 1 -20.45 -4.99 12.44
C MET A 1 -20.16 -3.91 13.50
N LYS A 2 -19.31 -4.22 14.49
CA LYS A 2 -18.84 -3.29 15.53
C LYS A 2 -17.48 -2.71 15.15
N LEU A 3 -17.10 -1.57 15.75
CA LEU A 3 -15.77 -0.98 15.54
C LEU A 3 -14.64 -1.90 16.03
N SER A 4 -14.88 -2.69 17.08
CA SER A 4 -13.94 -3.70 17.57
C SER A 4 -13.61 -4.75 16.52
N ASP A 5 -14.59 -5.12 15.68
CA ASP A 5 -14.40 -6.08 14.59
C ASP A 5 -13.46 -5.51 13.52
N LEU A 6 -13.35 -4.18 13.46
CA LEU A 6 -12.42 -3.42 12.63
C LEU A 6 -11.11 -3.07 13.35
N GLY A 7 -10.87 -3.55 14.57
CA GLY A 7 -9.63 -3.30 15.31
C GLY A 7 -9.62 -2.00 16.12
N TRP A 8 -10.80 -1.42 16.39
CA TRP A 8 -10.92 -0.31 17.35
C TRP A 8 -10.66 -0.80 18.77
N ASN A 9 -9.97 0.01 19.57
CA ASN A 9 -9.57 -0.31 20.93
C ASN A 9 -9.55 0.93 21.83
N GLU A 10 -9.30 0.74 23.12
CA GLU A 10 -9.32 1.81 24.14
C GLU A 10 -8.37 2.97 23.83
N ARG A 11 -7.23 2.71 23.18
CA ARG A 11 -6.29 3.77 22.79
C ARG A 11 -6.86 4.65 21.69
N PHE A 12 -7.53 4.05 20.69
CA PHE A 12 -8.24 4.82 19.67
C PHE A 12 -9.44 5.56 20.28
N GLU A 13 -10.18 4.95 21.19
CA GLU A 13 -11.29 5.59 21.90
C GLU A 13 -10.83 6.85 22.65
N ALA A 14 -9.74 6.74 23.41
CA ALA A 14 -9.17 7.86 24.16
C ALA A 14 -8.66 8.99 23.24
N GLU A 15 -8.00 8.64 22.13
CA GLU A 15 -7.56 9.62 21.12
C GLU A 15 -8.75 10.27 20.39
N PHE A 16 -9.85 9.54 20.23
CA PHE A 16 -11.05 10.01 19.53
C PHE A 16 -11.95 10.92 20.36
N ALA A 17 -11.92 10.80 21.70
CA ALA A 17 -12.82 11.51 22.62
C ALA A 17 -12.99 13.03 22.33
N PRO A 18 -11.96 13.80 21.94
CA PRO A 18 -12.12 15.22 21.59
C PRO A 18 -12.99 15.48 20.35
N PHE A 19 -13.10 14.51 19.44
CA PHE A 19 -13.85 14.63 18.18
C PHE A 19 -15.35 14.33 18.35
N VAL A 20 -15.74 13.58 19.39
CA VAL A 20 -17.16 13.26 19.69
C VAL A 20 -17.99 14.54 19.83
N LYS A 21 -17.45 15.56 20.53
CA LYS A 21 -18.12 16.85 20.73
C LYS A 21 -18.33 17.63 19.42
N LYS A 22 -17.63 17.27 18.34
CA LYS A 22 -17.76 17.88 17.01
C LYS A 22 -18.76 17.14 16.12
N GLY A 23 -19.37 16.05 16.60
CA GLY A 23 -20.28 15.22 15.82
C GLY A 23 -19.59 14.38 14.74
N TRP A 24 -18.27 14.22 14.81
CA TRP A 24 -17.52 13.36 13.90
C TRP A 24 -17.60 11.89 14.36
N VAL A 25 -17.50 10.97 13.41
CA VAL A 25 -17.55 9.53 13.67
C VAL A 25 -16.21 8.86 13.38
N PRO A 26 -15.84 7.80 14.12
CA PRO A 26 -14.65 7.02 13.81
C PRO A 26 -14.90 6.19 12.55
N ALA A 27 -13.93 6.18 11.64
CA ALA A 27 -13.97 5.36 10.43
C ALA A 27 -12.60 4.74 10.16
N ARG A 28 -12.59 3.52 9.62
CA ARG A 28 -11.36 2.86 9.16
C ARG A 28 -11.26 2.99 7.65
N LEU A 29 -10.11 3.44 7.15
CA LEU A 29 -9.90 3.56 5.72
C LEU A 29 -9.69 2.18 5.10
N ILE A 30 -10.54 1.85 4.13
CA ILE A 30 -10.56 0.54 3.49
C ILE A 30 -10.03 0.58 2.07
N ARG A 31 -10.09 1.74 1.39
CA ARG A 31 -9.65 1.88 -0.01
C ARG A 31 -8.95 3.19 -0.28
N ASP A 32 -8.03 3.18 -1.24
CA ASP A 32 -7.37 4.39 -1.77
C ASP A 32 -7.57 4.47 -3.30
N ASN A 33 -8.46 5.38 -3.70
CA ASN A 33 -8.89 5.62 -5.08
C ASN A 33 -8.11 6.78 -5.73
N LYS A 34 -6.88 7.06 -5.29
CA LYS A 34 -5.97 8.14 -5.76
C LYS A 34 -6.41 9.56 -5.39
N ILE A 35 -7.70 9.85 -5.34
CA ILE A 35 -8.27 11.18 -5.07
C ILE A 35 -9.23 11.15 -3.87
N THR A 36 -9.89 10.01 -3.67
CA THR A 36 -10.81 9.73 -2.57
C THR A 36 -10.36 8.46 -1.85
N TYR A 37 -10.93 8.24 -0.68
CA TYR A 37 -10.75 7.02 0.11
C TYR A 37 -12.09 6.34 0.32
N GLY A 38 -12.10 5.02 0.44
CA GLY A 38 -13.23 4.31 1.04
C GLY A 38 -13.04 4.28 2.56
N ALA A 39 -14.09 4.55 3.32
CA ALA A 39 -14.07 4.51 4.78
C ALA A 39 -15.25 3.67 5.31
N LEU A 40 -14.96 2.78 6.26
CA LEU A 40 -15.93 1.91 6.90
C LEU A 40 -16.18 2.36 8.34
N THR A 41 -17.44 2.48 8.73
CA THR A 41 -17.87 2.95 10.06
C THR A 41 -18.59 1.86 10.85
N ALA A 42 -18.96 2.17 12.09
CA ALA A 42 -19.82 1.29 12.89
C ALA A 42 -21.12 0.96 12.14
N GLY A 43 -21.61 -0.27 12.27
CA GLY A 43 -22.78 -0.74 11.53
C GLY A 43 -22.46 -1.26 10.13
N GLY A 44 -21.23 -1.09 9.63
CA GLY A 44 -20.81 -1.57 8.31
C GLY A 44 -21.13 -0.60 7.17
N TYR A 45 -21.41 0.68 7.47
CA TYR A 45 -21.64 1.68 6.43
C TYR A 45 -20.31 2.09 5.77
N GLU A 46 -20.26 1.96 4.45
CA GLU A 46 -19.18 2.45 3.61
C GLU A 46 -19.48 3.83 3.07
N TYR A 47 -18.48 4.70 3.13
CA TYR A 47 -18.52 6.05 2.57
C TYR A 47 -17.34 6.26 1.63
N GLU A 48 -17.58 6.96 0.52
CA GLU A 48 -16.51 7.59 -0.23
C GLU A 48 -16.19 8.94 0.42
N VAL A 49 -14.93 9.13 0.80
CA VAL A 49 -14.51 10.26 1.62
C VAL A 49 -13.35 11.01 0.99
N VAL A 50 -13.30 12.32 1.20
CA VAL A 50 -12.23 13.20 0.74
C VAL A 50 -11.37 13.67 1.91
N MET A 51 -10.09 13.90 1.65
CA MET A 51 -9.19 14.45 2.65
C MET A 51 -9.36 15.98 2.75
N SER A 52 -9.48 16.49 3.98
CA SER A 52 -9.47 17.95 4.18
C SER A 52 -8.10 18.56 3.91
N GLY A 53 -8.07 19.81 3.42
CA GLY A 53 -6.80 20.53 3.20
C GLY A 53 -5.96 20.67 4.47
N LYS A 54 -6.60 20.78 5.65
CA LYS A 54 -5.91 20.80 6.94
C LYS A 54 -5.09 19.54 7.17
N VAL A 55 -5.66 18.35 6.95
CA VAL A 55 -4.94 17.07 7.11
C VAL A 55 -3.73 17.00 6.16
N TYR A 56 -3.85 17.54 4.95
CA TYR A 56 -2.73 17.60 4.02
C TYR A 56 -1.63 18.58 4.46
N HIS A 57 -1.99 19.76 4.97
CA HIS A 57 -1.03 20.78 5.39
C HIS A 57 -0.39 20.51 6.75
N ASP A 58 -1.08 19.80 7.63
CA ASP A 58 -0.56 19.38 8.94
C ASP A 58 0.45 18.21 8.79
N ALA A 59 0.41 17.48 7.66
CA ALA A 59 1.33 16.38 7.39
C ALA A 59 2.75 16.91 7.07
N SER A 60 3.73 16.47 7.85
CA SER A 60 5.13 16.85 7.66
C SER A 60 5.77 16.14 6.45
N CYS A 61 5.27 14.96 6.10
CA CYS A 61 5.71 14.15 4.97
C CYS A 61 4.58 13.28 4.42
N ASP A 62 4.80 12.69 3.24
CA ASP A 62 3.84 11.80 2.57
C ASP A 62 3.43 10.59 3.42
N ALA A 63 4.30 10.13 4.33
CA ALA A 63 4.00 9.02 5.22
C ALA A 63 2.91 9.36 6.26
N GLU A 64 2.73 10.63 6.62
CA GLU A 64 1.70 11.07 7.57
C GLU A 64 0.32 11.21 6.94
N LEU A 65 0.24 11.20 5.61
CA LEU A 65 -1.02 11.22 4.87
C LEU A 65 -1.82 9.93 5.13
N PRO A 66 -3.17 9.98 5.01
CA PRO A 66 -4.01 8.81 5.21
C PRO A 66 -3.69 7.67 4.23
N ALA A 67 -3.62 6.46 4.77
CA ALA A 67 -3.39 5.22 4.05
C ALA A 67 -4.43 4.16 4.42
N VAL A 68 -4.52 3.09 3.62
CA VAL A 68 -5.40 1.96 3.93
C VAL A 68 -5.04 1.36 5.28
N GLY A 69 -6.07 1.15 6.12
CA GLY A 69 -5.99 0.67 7.48
C GLY A 69 -5.90 1.78 8.54
N ASP A 70 -5.70 3.04 8.17
CA ASP A 70 -5.74 4.16 9.12
C ASP A 70 -7.13 4.34 9.74
N TRP A 71 -7.14 4.73 11.00
CA TRP A 71 -8.33 5.23 11.68
C TRP A 71 -8.40 6.75 11.54
N VAL A 72 -9.60 7.25 11.25
CA VAL A 72 -9.83 8.68 11.02
C VAL A 72 -11.06 9.18 11.75
N ALA A 73 -11.07 10.49 12.04
CA ALA A 73 -12.28 11.21 12.37
C ALA A 73 -12.95 11.72 11.10
N LEU A 74 -14.11 11.15 10.81
CA LEU A 74 -14.90 11.39 9.63
C LEU A 74 -16.07 12.32 9.97
N GLU A 75 -16.18 13.42 9.23
CA GLU A 75 -17.39 14.23 9.21
C GLU A 75 -18.29 13.71 8.09
N ILE A 76 -19.49 13.24 8.46
CA ILE A 76 -20.49 12.81 7.49
C ILE A 76 -21.20 14.06 6.95
N GLY A 77 -20.99 14.38 5.68
CA GLY A 77 -21.75 15.41 4.98
C GLY A 77 -23.25 15.08 4.90
N THR A 78 -24.08 16.12 4.88
CA THR A 78 -25.54 16.02 4.74
C THR A 78 -25.97 16.43 3.34
N GLY A 79 -26.85 15.67 2.69
CA GLY A 79 -27.32 15.97 1.32
C GLY A 79 -26.19 15.78 0.30
N ASP A 80 -25.94 16.80 -0.52
CA ASP A 80 -24.91 16.79 -1.58
C ASP A 80 -23.49 17.14 -1.09
N LEU A 81 -23.29 17.27 0.23
CA LEU A 81 -21.99 17.60 0.79
C LEU A 81 -21.10 16.35 0.91
N ASP A 82 -19.84 16.48 0.50
CA ASP A 82 -18.83 15.43 0.61
C ASP A 82 -18.63 14.99 2.08
N HIS A 83 -18.32 13.71 2.28
CA HIS A 83 -17.82 13.19 3.57
C HIS A 83 -16.31 13.49 3.69
N VAL A 84 -15.89 14.05 4.82
CA VAL A 84 -14.55 14.65 4.94
C VAL A 84 -13.73 14.03 6.06
N ILE A 85 -12.51 13.58 5.75
CA ILE A 85 -11.50 13.21 6.73
C ILE A 85 -11.00 14.49 7.42
N ARG A 86 -11.32 14.64 8.71
CA ARG A 86 -10.98 15.81 9.51
C ARG A 86 -9.72 15.63 10.35
N ALA A 87 -9.43 14.40 10.76
CA ALA A 87 -8.19 14.04 11.45
C ALA A 87 -7.84 12.56 11.19
N ARG A 88 -6.55 12.23 11.21
CA ARG A 88 -6.04 10.86 11.26
C ARG A 88 -5.63 10.56 12.71
N LEU A 89 -6.01 9.41 13.23
CA LEU A 89 -5.56 8.93 14.54
C LEU A 89 -4.16 8.33 14.42
N SER A 90 -3.44 8.26 15.54
CA SER A 90 -2.08 7.76 15.61
C SER A 90 -2.02 6.28 15.23
N ARG A 91 -1.07 5.92 14.35
CA ARG A 91 -0.88 4.50 13.97
C ARG A 91 -0.33 3.74 15.15
N GLN A 92 -0.94 2.60 15.46
CA GLN A 92 -0.41 1.68 16.47
C GLN A 92 0.63 0.76 15.86
N THR A 93 0.45 0.39 14.59
CA THR A 93 1.43 -0.32 13.78
C THR A 93 1.44 0.25 12.36
N CYS A 94 2.56 0.11 11.66
CA CYS A 94 2.73 0.64 10.31
C CYS A 94 3.68 -0.27 9.52
N PHE A 95 3.17 -0.92 8.48
CA PHE A 95 4.04 -1.61 7.52
C PHE A 95 4.35 -0.66 6.37
N SER A 96 5.61 -0.24 6.31
CA SER A 96 6.09 0.74 5.37
C SER A 96 7.43 0.32 4.75
N ARG A 97 7.78 0.98 3.66
CA ARG A 97 9.08 0.85 3.01
C ARG A 97 9.58 2.22 2.61
N LYS A 98 10.86 2.33 2.27
CA LYS A 98 11.36 3.54 1.60
C LYS A 98 10.61 3.73 0.26
N ALA A 99 10.44 4.97 -0.20
CA ALA A 99 9.86 5.25 -1.50
C ALA A 99 10.93 5.08 -2.60
N PRO A 100 10.65 4.39 -3.72
CA PRO A 100 11.61 4.28 -4.83
C PRO A 100 12.00 5.65 -5.40
N GLY A 101 13.29 5.91 -5.60
CA GLY A 101 13.77 7.12 -6.27
C GLY A 101 13.97 8.35 -5.39
N LYS A 102 13.68 8.26 -4.09
CA LYS A 102 13.88 9.36 -3.12
C LYS A 102 14.63 8.85 -1.90
N SER A 103 15.70 9.54 -1.51
CA SER A 103 16.67 9.04 -0.54
C SER A 103 16.20 9.08 0.93
N SER A 104 14.99 9.56 1.25
CA SER A 104 14.54 9.67 2.65
C SER A 104 13.03 9.51 2.90
N GLU A 105 12.18 9.43 1.88
CA GLU A 105 10.73 9.39 2.10
C GLU A 105 10.23 7.96 2.34
N GLU A 106 9.38 7.81 3.35
CA GLU A 106 8.71 6.57 3.72
C GLU A 106 7.37 6.46 2.98
N GLN A 107 7.13 5.28 2.39
CA GLN A 107 5.87 4.90 1.78
C GLN A 107 5.15 3.88 2.67
N VAL A 108 4.01 4.29 3.21
CA VAL A 108 3.11 3.43 3.99
C VAL A 108 2.39 2.48 3.05
N LEU A 109 2.51 1.18 3.31
CA LEU A 109 1.85 0.15 2.52
C LEU A 109 0.55 -0.31 3.17
N ALA A 110 0.57 -0.48 4.51
CA ALA A 110 -0.58 -0.78 5.34
C ALA A 110 -0.42 -0.16 6.73
N ALA A 111 -1.46 0.53 7.21
CA ALA A 111 -1.52 1.08 8.56
C ALA A 111 -2.37 0.19 9.48
N ASN A 112 -2.02 0.18 10.77
CA ASN A 112 -2.69 -0.62 11.80
C ASN A 112 -2.84 -2.11 11.40
N VAL A 113 -1.79 -2.67 10.78
CA VAL A 113 -1.69 -4.09 10.45
C VAL A 113 -1.14 -4.85 11.65
N SER A 114 -1.84 -5.89 12.10
CA SER A 114 -1.46 -6.67 13.28
C SER A 114 -0.41 -7.71 12.93
N LEU A 115 -0.53 -8.36 11.77
CA LEU A 115 0.30 -9.46 11.33
C LEU A 115 0.73 -9.28 9.87
N VAL A 116 2.02 -9.43 9.60
CA VAL A 116 2.57 -9.47 8.24
C VAL A 116 2.99 -10.90 7.93
N CYS A 117 2.28 -11.52 6.99
CA CYS A 117 2.52 -12.86 6.48
C CYS A 117 3.60 -12.81 5.38
N VAL A 118 4.82 -13.24 5.70
CA VAL A 118 5.92 -13.37 4.74
C VAL A 118 5.84 -14.74 4.08
N VAL A 119 5.58 -14.79 2.78
CA VAL A 119 5.45 -16.03 2.00
C VAL A 119 6.73 -16.29 1.23
N THR A 120 7.25 -17.51 1.34
CA THR A 120 8.40 -18.02 0.60
C THR A 120 8.20 -19.50 0.27
N ASP A 121 9.11 -20.14 -0.45
CA ASP A 121 9.16 -21.59 -0.64
C ASP A 121 10.45 -22.17 -0.03
N ALA A 122 10.57 -23.50 0.05
CA ALA A 122 11.76 -24.17 0.58
C ALA A 122 12.90 -24.30 -0.46
N GLY A 123 12.71 -23.76 -1.66
CA GLY A 123 13.64 -23.89 -2.78
C GLY A 123 14.37 -22.58 -3.09
N THR A 124 14.25 -22.14 -4.33
CA THR A 124 15.06 -21.03 -4.85
C THR A 124 14.60 -19.66 -4.37
N ASP A 125 13.38 -19.53 -3.84
CA ASP A 125 12.94 -18.26 -3.26
C ASP A 125 13.50 -18.03 -1.86
N LEU A 126 13.81 -19.11 -1.12
CA LEU A 126 14.33 -19.01 0.24
C LEU A 126 15.63 -18.21 0.27
N ASN A 127 15.55 -17.02 0.83
CA ASN A 127 16.70 -16.16 1.02
C ASN A 127 16.70 -15.61 2.45
N LEU A 128 17.58 -16.18 3.29
CA LEU A 128 17.66 -15.85 4.71
C LEU A 128 17.97 -14.35 4.93
N ARG A 129 18.84 -13.75 4.11
CA ARG A 129 19.12 -12.30 4.20
C ARG A 129 17.90 -11.45 3.85
N ARG A 130 17.08 -11.88 2.89
CA ARG A 130 15.81 -11.23 2.57
C ARG A 130 14.83 -11.37 3.75
N MET A 131 14.81 -12.52 4.39
CA MET A 131 13.95 -12.79 5.55
C MET A 131 14.31 -11.90 6.75
N GLU A 132 15.59 -11.76 7.08
CA GLU A 132 16.08 -10.84 8.13
C GLU A 132 15.62 -9.40 7.89
N ARG A 133 15.66 -8.95 6.63
CA ARG A 133 15.17 -7.62 6.24
C ARG A 133 13.66 -7.49 6.45
N PHE A 134 12.88 -8.53 6.13
CA PHE A 134 11.44 -8.52 6.41
C PHE A 134 11.18 -8.37 7.90
N PHE A 135 11.85 -9.16 8.74
CA PHE A 135 11.72 -9.05 10.20
C PHE A 135 12.11 -7.66 10.71
N THR A 136 13.18 -7.07 10.17
CA THR A 136 13.60 -5.72 10.52
C THR A 136 12.51 -4.68 10.18
N LEU A 137 11.92 -4.74 8.98
CA LEU A 137 10.87 -3.81 8.56
C LEU A 137 9.57 -3.99 9.36
N ILE A 138 9.15 -5.25 9.54
CA ILE A 138 7.95 -5.62 10.29
C ILE A 138 8.09 -5.18 11.75
N GLY A 139 9.24 -5.45 12.37
CA GLY A 139 9.55 -5.08 13.75
C GLY A 139 9.61 -3.57 13.97
N ARG A 140 10.20 -2.81 13.05
CA ARG A 140 10.16 -1.32 13.08
C ARG A 140 8.74 -0.79 13.03
N GLY A 141 7.87 -1.46 12.30
CA GLY A 141 6.46 -1.15 12.19
C GLY A 141 5.59 -1.57 13.37
N GLY A 142 6.15 -2.30 14.35
CA GLY A 142 5.42 -2.83 15.50
C GLY A 142 4.45 -3.98 15.17
N ALA A 143 4.42 -4.47 13.93
CA ALA A 143 3.58 -5.60 13.54
C ALA A 143 4.25 -6.92 13.90
N ARG A 144 3.46 -7.99 14.07
CA ARG A 144 3.99 -9.35 14.24
C ARG A 144 4.33 -9.96 12.89
N SER A 145 5.32 -10.86 12.85
CA SER A 145 5.67 -11.64 11.66
C SER A 145 5.12 -13.06 11.73
N LEU A 146 4.46 -13.51 10.66
CA LEU A 146 4.14 -14.91 10.39
C LEU A 146 4.82 -15.31 9.09
N VAL A 147 5.59 -16.39 9.07
CA VAL A 147 6.23 -16.88 7.86
C VAL A 147 5.52 -18.13 7.35
N LEU A 148 5.19 -18.12 6.07
CA LEU A 148 4.54 -19.22 5.37
C LEU A 148 5.54 -19.81 4.37
N VAL A 149 6.07 -21.00 4.68
CA VAL A 149 6.88 -21.80 3.76
C VAL A 149 5.91 -22.58 2.88
N ASN A 150 5.50 -21.95 1.79
CA ASN A 150 4.47 -22.45 0.88
C ASN A 150 5.05 -23.40 -0.17
N LYS A 151 4.16 -24.02 -0.95
CA LYS A 151 4.50 -25.02 -1.98
C LYS A 151 5.24 -26.23 -1.42
N SER A 152 4.90 -26.62 -0.19
CA SER A 152 5.52 -27.78 0.46
C SER A 152 5.28 -29.11 -0.28
N ASP A 153 4.33 -29.15 -1.22
CA ASP A 153 4.11 -30.22 -2.18
C ASP A 153 5.27 -30.42 -3.18
N LEU A 154 6.05 -29.37 -3.47
CA LEU A 154 7.15 -29.43 -4.44
C LEU A 154 8.49 -29.89 -3.85
N TYR A 155 8.58 -30.00 -2.53
CA TYR A 155 9.84 -30.25 -1.82
C TYR A 155 9.70 -31.41 -0.86
N SER A 156 10.81 -32.09 -0.56
CA SER A 156 10.80 -33.17 0.43
C SER A 156 10.40 -32.63 1.81
N ARG A 157 9.83 -33.50 2.66
CA ARG A 157 9.50 -33.15 4.05
C ARG A 157 10.71 -32.57 4.78
N GLN A 158 11.86 -33.21 4.64
CA GLN A 158 13.12 -32.78 5.24
C GLN A 158 13.50 -31.36 4.79
N GLN A 159 13.44 -31.07 3.49
CA GLN A 159 13.80 -29.75 2.96
C GLN A 159 12.88 -28.64 3.49
N ASN A 160 11.57 -28.91 3.58
CA ASN A 160 10.60 -27.97 4.16
C ASN A 160 10.86 -27.72 5.66
N GLU A 161 11.19 -28.78 6.41
CA GLU A 161 11.52 -28.68 7.84
C GLU A 161 12.82 -27.92 8.08
N GLU A 162 13.86 -28.16 7.27
CA GLU A 162 15.13 -27.42 7.30
C GLU A 162 14.93 -25.93 6.99
N ALA A 163 14.14 -25.60 5.95
CA ALA A 163 13.79 -24.22 5.63
C ALA A 163 13.08 -23.53 6.80
N ALA A 164 12.08 -24.19 7.39
CA ALA A 164 11.35 -23.65 8.53
C ALA A 164 12.26 -23.47 9.76
N ALA A 165 13.16 -24.42 10.04
CA ALA A 165 14.12 -24.32 11.14
C ALA A 165 15.10 -23.17 10.94
N ALA A 166 15.64 -23.00 9.73
CA ALA A 166 16.52 -21.88 9.39
C ALA A 166 15.83 -20.52 9.58
N ILE A 167 14.56 -20.40 9.19
CA ILE A 167 13.78 -19.17 9.41
C ILE A 167 13.54 -18.90 10.90
N ARG A 168 13.16 -19.92 11.68
CA ARG A 168 12.98 -19.77 13.14
C ARG A 168 14.26 -19.34 13.85
N ALA A 169 15.42 -19.79 13.37
CA ALA A 169 16.71 -19.38 13.92
C ALA A 169 17.03 -17.88 13.70
N LEU A 170 16.45 -17.25 12.67
CA LEU A 170 16.64 -15.82 12.39
C LEU A 170 15.79 -14.92 13.30
N SER A 171 14.59 -15.36 13.69
CA SER A 171 13.69 -14.60 14.54
C SER A 171 12.89 -15.56 15.43
N PRO A 172 13.24 -15.67 16.72
CA PRO A 172 12.51 -16.52 17.67
C PRO A 172 11.03 -16.13 17.84
N ASP A 173 10.71 -14.85 17.62
CA ASP A 173 9.36 -14.31 17.76
C ASP A 173 8.49 -14.55 16.50
N ALA A 174 9.11 -14.98 15.38
CA ALA A 174 8.39 -15.28 14.16
C ALA A 174 7.76 -16.67 14.23
N GLU A 175 6.44 -16.73 14.07
CA GLU A 175 5.76 -18.00 13.86
C GLU A 175 6.03 -18.48 12.42
N VAL A 176 6.31 -19.78 12.25
CA VAL A 176 6.62 -20.37 10.93
C VAL A 176 5.74 -21.57 10.68
N ILE A 177 4.96 -21.53 9.60
CA ILE A 177 4.04 -22.59 9.17
C ILE A 177 4.47 -23.06 7.78
N VAL A 178 4.60 -24.38 7.62
CA VAL A 178 4.80 -25.01 6.31
C VAL A 178 3.44 -25.25 5.70
N THR A 179 3.17 -24.67 4.52
CA THR A 179 1.85 -24.71 3.88
C THR A 179 1.93 -25.30 2.46
N SER A 180 0.79 -25.77 1.95
CA SER A 180 0.57 -25.94 0.52
C SER A 180 -0.81 -25.41 0.19
N ALA A 181 -0.86 -24.35 -0.62
CA ALA A 181 -2.13 -23.83 -1.12
C ALA A 181 -2.83 -24.81 -2.08
N ILE A 182 -2.07 -25.68 -2.77
CA ILE A 182 -2.61 -26.67 -3.71
C ILE A 182 -3.24 -27.84 -2.96
N ASP A 183 -2.52 -28.40 -1.97
CA ASP A 183 -3.02 -29.53 -1.19
C ASP A 183 -3.93 -29.09 -0.03
N GLY A 184 -4.10 -27.78 0.18
CA GLY A 184 -4.77 -27.21 1.38
C GLY A 184 -4.00 -27.42 2.70
N ARG A 185 -2.79 -27.99 2.64
CA ARG A 185 -2.00 -28.39 3.81
C ARG A 185 -1.70 -27.19 4.71
N ASN A 186 -2.13 -27.29 5.97
CA ASN A 186 -1.92 -26.30 7.04
C ASN A 186 -2.42 -24.88 6.72
N VAL A 187 -3.21 -24.68 5.66
CA VAL A 187 -3.79 -23.37 5.34
C VAL A 187 -4.79 -22.94 6.42
N VAL A 188 -5.55 -23.91 6.96
CA VAL A 188 -6.49 -23.69 8.07
C VAL A 188 -5.79 -23.18 9.32
N GLU A 189 -4.50 -23.51 9.54
CA GLU A 189 -3.77 -22.99 10.70
C GLU A 189 -3.64 -21.47 10.68
N ILE A 190 -3.66 -20.83 9.50
CA ILE A 190 -3.63 -19.37 9.39
C ILE A 190 -4.90 -18.75 9.99
N ARG A 191 -6.04 -19.46 9.97
CA ARG A 191 -7.30 -18.96 10.54
C ARG A 191 -7.23 -18.69 12.04
N ARG A 192 -6.33 -19.34 12.79
CA ARG A 192 -6.14 -19.09 14.23
C ARG A 192 -5.73 -17.65 14.56
N PHE A 193 -5.17 -16.93 13.58
CA PHE A 193 -4.77 -15.54 13.71
C PHE A 193 -5.87 -14.56 13.28
N LEU A 194 -6.86 -15.03 12.50
CA LEU A 194 -7.95 -14.23 11.94
C LEU A 194 -9.06 -13.99 12.97
N LYS A 195 -8.70 -13.41 14.11
CA LYS A 195 -9.67 -13.00 15.14
C LYS A 195 -10.29 -11.64 14.77
N PRO A 196 -11.53 -11.33 15.19
CA PRO A 196 -12.12 -10.01 15.01
C PRO A 196 -11.16 -8.89 15.40
N GLY A 197 -11.04 -7.89 14.54
CA GLY A 197 -10.13 -6.75 14.71
C GLY A 197 -8.66 -7.00 14.38
N VAL A 198 -8.24 -8.24 14.13
CA VAL A 198 -6.85 -8.55 13.72
C VAL A 198 -6.71 -8.35 12.23
N SER A 199 -5.77 -7.48 11.82
CA SER A 199 -5.47 -7.22 10.41
C SER A 199 -4.23 -7.96 9.96
N ILE A 200 -4.33 -8.65 8.83
CA ILE A 200 -3.26 -9.40 8.21
C ILE A 200 -2.94 -8.88 6.81
N THR A 201 -1.70 -9.02 6.37
CA THR A 201 -1.29 -8.71 5.00
C THR A 201 -0.23 -9.69 4.50
N PHE A 202 -0.15 -9.91 3.18
CA PHE A 202 0.77 -10.90 2.59
C PHE A 202 1.87 -10.25 1.76
N VAL A 203 3.12 -10.56 2.08
CA VAL A 203 4.31 -10.09 1.37
C VAL A 203 5.19 -11.27 0.95
N GLY A 204 6.05 -11.07 -0.03
CA GLY A 204 6.91 -12.13 -0.56
C GLY A 204 7.12 -11.99 -2.07
N SER A 205 7.97 -12.83 -2.66
CA SER A 205 8.29 -12.75 -4.08
C SER A 205 7.08 -13.04 -4.99
N SER A 206 7.18 -12.65 -6.26
CA SER A 206 6.19 -13.08 -7.24
C SER A 206 6.25 -14.61 -7.39
N GLY A 207 5.10 -15.25 -7.58
CA GLY A 207 5.04 -16.68 -7.84
C GLY A 207 5.14 -17.62 -6.64
N VAL A 208 5.40 -17.14 -5.41
CA VAL A 208 5.45 -17.99 -4.20
C VAL A 208 4.07 -18.47 -3.70
N GLY A 209 2.98 -18.06 -4.36
CA GLY A 209 1.62 -18.49 -4.05
C GLY A 209 0.85 -17.62 -3.05
N LYS A 210 1.21 -16.33 -2.91
CA LYS A 210 0.46 -15.37 -2.06
C LYS A 210 -1.02 -15.31 -2.40
N SER A 211 -1.36 -15.10 -3.68
CA SER A 211 -2.75 -15.04 -4.13
C SER A 211 -3.48 -16.37 -3.93
N SER A 212 -2.80 -17.50 -4.15
CA SER A 212 -3.38 -18.82 -3.90
C SER A 212 -3.73 -19.02 -2.42
N LEU A 213 -2.85 -18.59 -1.50
CA LEU A 213 -3.12 -18.61 -0.06
C LEU A 213 -4.25 -17.66 0.33
N VAL A 214 -4.26 -16.44 -0.20
CA VAL A 214 -5.35 -15.47 0.01
C VAL A 214 -6.69 -16.05 -0.44
N ASN A 215 -6.76 -16.62 -1.64
CA ASN A 215 -7.98 -17.24 -2.16
C ASN A 215 -8.42 -18.42 -1.29
N ALA A 216 -7.49 -19.28 -0.86
CA ALA A 216 -7.81 -20.39 0.04
C ALA A 216 -8.32 -19.92 1.43
N LEU A 217 -7.96 -18.71 1.86
CA LEU A 217 -8.49 -18.12 3.10
C LEU A 217 -9.87 -17.48 2.92
N LEU A 218 -10.11 -16.85 1.77
CA LEU A 218 -11.39 -16.22 1.44
C LEU A 218 -12.53 -17.24 1.17
N GLY A 219 -12.19 -18.50 0.85
CA GLY A 219 -13.16 -19.57 0.60
C GLY A 219 -13.54 -19.72 -0.88
N GLU A 220 -14.28 -20.79 -1.21
CA GLU A 220 -14.68 -21.13 -2.60
C GLU A 220 -15.68 -20.14 -3.21
N GLU A 221 -16.50 -19.43 -2.43
CA GLU A 221 -17.46 -18.44 -2.95
C GLU A 221 -16.79 -17.25 -3.66
N TRP A 222 -15.53 -16.93 -3.33
CA TRP A 222 -14.74 -15.93 -4.06
C TRP A 222 -14.13 -16.47 -5.37
N GLN A 223 -14.21 -17.78 -5.64
CA GLN A 223 -13.74 -18.38 -6.90
C GLN A 223 -14.78 -18.30 -8.02
N GLU A 224 -16.08 -18.33 -7.73
CA GLU A 224 -17.13 -18.36 -8.78
C GLU A 224 -17.26 -17.05 -9.56
N GLU A 225 -16.92 -15.89 -8.99
CA GLU A 225 -16.85 -14.63 -9.75
C GLU A 225 -15.55 -14.50 -10.59
N GLY A 226 -14.68 -15.50 -10.55
CA GLY A 226 -13.35 -15.48 -11.15
C GLY A 226 -13.13 -16.42 -12.33
N GLU A 227 -14.18 -17.05 -12.90
CA GLU A 227 -13.99 -17.97 -14.01
C GLU A 227 -13.34 -17.31 -15.24
N VAL A 228 -12.28 -17.97 -15.67
CA VAL A 228 -11.30 -17.53 -16.65
C VAL A 228 -11.94 -17.54 -18.04
N ASN A 229 -12.05 -16.37 -18.67
CA ASN A 229 -12.41 -16.32 -20.09
C ASN A 229 -11.17 -16.65 -20.94
N GLU A 230 -11.05 -17.91 -21.34
CA GLU A 230 -9.89 -18.55 -21.99
C GLU A 230 -9.49 -17.98 -23.38
N VAL A 231 -10.19 -16.96 -23.91
CA VAL A 231 -9.99 -16.53 -25.30
C VAL A 231 -9.31 -15.15 -25.44
N THR A 232 -9.06 -14.41 -24.36
CA THR A 232 -8.46 -13.05 -24.47
C THR A 232 -7.29 -12.70 -23.54
N GLY A 233 -6.83 -13.62 -22.68
CA GLY A 233 -5.62 -13.41 -21.86
C GLY A 233 -5.67 -12.19 -20.92
N LYS A 234 -6.84 -11.58 -20.71
CA LYS A 234 -7.09 -10.49 -19.78
C LYS A 234 -8.19 -10.92 -18.82
N GLY A 235 -7.77 -11.55 -17.72
CA GLY A 235 -8.65 -11.88 -16.60
C GLY A 235 -9.29 -10.61 -16.05
N ARG A 236 -10.61 -10.54 -16.20
CA ARG A 236 -11.47 -9.42 -15.78
C ARG A 236 -11.85 -9.56 -14.30
N HIS A 237 -10.84 -9.73 -13.44
CA HIS A 237 -10.78 -9.23 -12.06
C HIS A 237 -9.30 -8.99 -11.77
N THR A 238 -8.70 -8.10 -12.55
CA THR A 238 -7.34 -7.64 -12.28
C THR A 238 -7.40 -6.85 -10.98
N THR A 239 -6.97 -7.46 -9.87
CA THR A 239 -6.93 -6.84 -8.52
C THR A 239 -6.07 -5.58 -8.58
N THR A 240 -6.71 -4.44 -8.86
CA THR A 240 -6.08 -3.14 -9.07
C THR A 240 -6.52 -2.12 -8.03
N ALA A 241 -7.46 -2.48 -7.15
CA ALA A 241 -7.85 -1.67 -6.00
C ALA A 241 -7.04 -2.09 -4.77
N ARG A 242 -6.62 -1.09 -3.98
CA ARG A 242 -6.04 -1.25 -2.65
C ARG A 242 -7.21 -1.46 -1.70
N GLU A 243 -7.43 -2.66 -1.18
CA GLU A 243 -8.64 -2.95 -0.41
C GLU A 243 -8.33 -3.65 0.92
N LEU A 244 -8.99 -3.18 1.97
CA LEU A 244 -9.16 -3.85 3.24
C LEU A 244 -10.50 -4.60 3.17
N ILE A 245 -10.46 -5.90 3.38
CA ILE A 245 -11.61 -6.80 3.36
C ILE A 245 -11.81 -7.34 4.77
N VAL A 246 -13.02 -7.19 5.32
CA VAL A 246 -13.41 -7.80 6.59
C VAL A 246 -13.92 -9.21 6.28
N LEU A 247 -13.38 -10.21 6.96
CA LEU A 247 -13.74 -11.60 6.72
C LEU A 247 -14.94 -11.99 7.60
N GLU A 248 -15.82 -12.84 7.07
CA GLU A 248 -17.04 -13.26 7.75
C GLU A 248 -16.76 -14.01 9.07
N GLU A 249 -15.77 -14.89 9.05
CA GLU A 249 -15.34 -15.65 10.23
C GLU A 249 -14.44 -14.84 11.20
N GLY A 250 -14.22 -13.56 10.89
CA GLY A 250 -13.37 -12.66 11.65
C GLY A 250 -11.99 -12.46 11.03
N GLY A 251 -11.33 -11.39 11.48
CA GLY A 251 -10.08 -10.93 10.90
C GLY A 251 -10.30 -10.05 9.68
N ILE A 252 -9.20 -9.43 9.25
CA ILE A 252 -9.21 -8.39 8.23
C ILE A 252 -8.04 -8.64 7.30
N LEU A 253 -8.30 -8.79 6.01
CA LEU A 253 -7.26 -8.89 5.00
C LEU A 253 -6.98 -7.50 4.41
N ILE A 254 -5.72 -7.06 4.46
CA ILE A 254 -5.27 -5.88 3.74
C ILE A 254 -4.47 -6.36 2.53
N ASP A 255 -5.03 -6.20 1.34
CA ASP A 255 -4.39 -6.59 0.09
C ASP A 255 -4.30 -5.41 -0.87
N ASN A 256 -3.09 -4.83 -0.94
CA ASN A 256 -2.80 -3.71 -1.80
C ASN A 256 -1.81 -4.18 -2.88
N PRO A 257 -1.96 -3.77 -4.16
CA PRO A 257 -0.97 -4.07 -5.19
C PRO A 257 0.47 -3.67 -4.78
N GLY A 258 0.64 -2.57 -4.03
CA GLY A 258 1.94 -2.14 -3.51
C GLY A 258 2.53 -3.04 -2.41
N ILE A 259 1.72 -3.89 -1.77
CA ILE A 259 2.12 -4.95 -0.83
C ILE A 259 2.50 -6.22 -1.62
N ARG A 260 1.70 -6.59 -2.64
CA ARG A 260 1.97 -7.73 -3.53
C ARG A 260 3.28 -7.58 -4.31
N GLU A 261 3.60 -6.34 -4.68
CA GLU A 261 4.84 -5.88 -5.31
C GLU A 261 5.84 -5.32 -4.29
N VAL A 262 5.81 -5.77 -3.04
CA VAL A 262 7.00 -5.71 -2.18
C VAL A 262 8.00 -6.72 -2.75
N GLN A 263 8.48 -6.43 -3.96
CA GLN A 263 9.86 -6.58 -4.30
C GLN A 263 10.58 -5.81 -3.21
N MET A 264 10.91 -6.53 -2.13
CA MET A 264 11.99 -6.15 -1.24
C MET A 264 13.13 -5.83 -2.18
N TRP A 265 13.36 -4.55 -2.44
CA TRP A 265 14.65 -3.92 -2.54
C TRP A 265 15.75 -4.99 -2.70
N THR A 266 15.86 -5.60 -3.89
CA THR A 266 17.16 -5.59 -4.56
C THR A 266 17.45 -4.12 -4.55
N ASP A 267 18.24 -3.69 -3.56
CA ASP A 267 18.13 -2.35 -3.00
C ASP A 267 18.17 -1.35 -4.14
N GLU A 268 17.52 -0.19 -4.05
CA GLU A 268 17.95 0.89 -4.92
C GLU A 268 19.48 1.10 -4.78
N HIS A 269 20.10 0.62 -3.69
CA HIS A 269 21.54 0.32 -3.58
C HIS A 269 22.03 -0.97 -4.27
N THR A 270 21.40 -2.16 -4.23
CA THR A 270 21.88 -3.41 -4.87
C THR A 270 21.59 -3.44 -6.36
N LEU A 271 20.55 -2.74 -6.81
CA LEU A 271 20.10 -2.57 -8.18
C LEU A 271 20.85 -1.40 -8.82
N ARG A 272 21.11 -0.29 -8.09
CA ARG A 272 22.14 0.66 -8.52
C ARG A 272 23.53 0.06 -8.43
N GLU A 273 23.89 -0.76 -7.44
CA GLU A 273 25.19 -1.48 -7.37
C GLU A 273 25.34 -2.51 -8.49
N LYS A 274 24.24 -3.19 -8.88
CA LYS A 274 24.22 -4.10 -10.05
C LYS A 274 24.38 -3.37 -11.39
N PHE A 275 24.14 -2.07 -11.42
CA PHE A 275 24.25 -1.20 -12.59
C PHE A 275 25.16 0.02 -12.32
N LEU A 276 26.03 -0.04 -11.30
CA LEU A 276 26.93 1.07 -10.92
C LEU A 276 27.98 1.20 -12.02
N ASP A 277 28.46 0.04 -12.49
CA ASP A 277 29.26 -0.13 -13.70
C ASP A 277 28.59 0.53 -14.93
N VAL A 278 27.28 0.32 -15.12
CA VAL A 278 26.52 0.95 -16.22
C VAL A 278 26.40 2.46 -16.01
N ALA A 279 26.09 2.93 -14.80
CA ALA A 279 25.93 4.35 -14.50
C ALA A 279 27.25 5.14 -14.61
N GLU A 280 28.37 4.55 -14.20
CA GLU A 280 29.71 5.11 -14.37
C GLU A 280 30.10 5.20 -15.85
N ILE A 281 29.86 4.16 -16.65
CA ILE A 281 30.10 4.21 -18.09
C ILE A 281 29.18 5.26 -18.75
N ALA A 282 27.91 5.33 -18.35
CA ALA A 282 26.95 6.31 -18.87
C ALA A 282 27.37 7.77 -18.59
N SER A 283 28.03 8.04 -17.45
CA SER A 283 28.57 9.37 -17.10
C SER A 283 29.66 9.85 -18.05
N ASN A 284 30.32 8.93 -18.77
CA ASN A 284 31.33 9.22 -19.79
C ASN A 284 30.74 9.40 -21.19
N CYS A 285 29.40 9.37 -21.34
CA CYS A 285 28.76 9.73 -22.59
C CYS A 285 29.06 11.18 -22.95
N ARG A 286 29.28 11.43 -24.25
CA ARG A 286 29.54 12.77 -24.78
C ARG A 286 28.42 13.78 -24.45
N PHE A 287 27.19 13.30 -24.28
CA PHE A 287 26.00 14.12 -24.04
C PHE A 287 25.30 13.69 -22.75
N HIS A 288 24.87 14.68 -21.96
CA HIS A 288 24.18 14.47 -20.69
C HIS A 288 22.76 13.88 -20.86
N ASP A 289 22.15 14.04 -22.03
CA ASP A 289 20.81 13.53 -22.40
C ASP A 289 20.87 12.31 -23.34
N CYS A 290 22.00 11.61 -23.36
CA CYS A 290 22.19 10.40 -24.17
C CYS A 290 21.13 9.35 -23.82
N ARG A 291 20.42 8.83 -24.83
CA ARG A 291 19.42 7.77 -24.73
C ARG A 291 20.01 6.37 -24.85
N HIS A 292 21.33 6.29 -24.97
CA HIS A 292 22.13 5.06 -25.08
C HIS A 292 21.74 4.11 -26.24
N GLY A 293 20.95 4.60 -27.21
CA GLY A 293 20.59 3.87 -28.42
C GLY A 293 21.58 4.15 -29.55
N SER A 294 21.19 5.00 -30.51
CA SER A 294 22.01 5.32 -31.68
C SER A 294 22.92 6.54 -31.50
N ASP A 295 22.98 7.14 -30.31
CA ASP A 295 23.67 8.42 -30.10
C ASP A 295 25.18 8.37 -30.38
N ALA A 296 25.70 9.44 -30.98
CA ALA A 296 27.14 9.59 -31.26
C ALA A 296 27.91 9.84 -29.95
N GLY A 297 29.04 9.14 -29.74
CA GLY A 297 29.83 9.28 -28.52
C GLY A 297 29.20 8.65 -27.27
N CYS A 298 28.30 7.68 -27.44
CA CYS A 298 27.73 6.90 -26.35
C CYS A 298 28.76 5.90 -25.78
N ALA A 299 29.22 6.14 -24.56
CA ALA A 299 30.18 5.28 -23.87
C ALA A 299 29.61 3.88 -23.56
N ILE A 300 28.30 3.78 -23.32
CA ILE A 300 27.60 2.50 -23.14
C ILE A 300 27.70 1.63 -24.40
N ARG A 301 27.50 2.21 -25.58
CA ARG A 301 27.57 1.48 -26.85
C ARG A 301 28.99 1.00 -27.16
N VAL A 302 29.98 1.82 -26.83
CA VAL A 302 31.40 1.44 -26.92
C VAL A 302 31.69 0.25 -26.00
N ALA A 303 31.23 0.30 -24.75
CA ALA A 303 31.40 -0.79 -23.79
C ALA A 303 30.73 -2.11 -24.22
N VAL A 304 29.59 -2.05 -24.92
CA VAL A 304 28.94 -3.25 -25.51
C VAL A 304 29.75 -3.83 -26.67
N ASN A 305 30.20 -2.97 -27.58
CA ASN A 305 30.95 -3.40 -28.76
C ASN A 305 32.29 -4.04 -28.38
N GLU A 306 32.88 -3.60 -27.27
CA GLU A 306 34.11 -4.16 -26.71
C GLU A 306 33.88 -5.36 -25.76
N GLY A 307 32.62 -5.80 -25.58
CA GLY A 307 32.30 -6.96 -24.73
C GLY A 307 32.41 -6.70 -23.22
N ARG A 308 32.66 -5.45 -22.80
CA ARG A 308 32.72 -5.04 -21.39
C ARG A 308 31.33 -4.99 -20.73
N LEU A 309 30.26 -4.94 -21.53
CA LEU A 309 28.88 -4.94 -21.04
C LEU A 309 27.95 -5.78 -21.92
N SER A 310 27.10 -6.63 -21.33
CA SER A 310 26.15 -7.45 -22.09
C SER A 310 24.92 -6.66 -22.55
N ARG A 311 24.33 -7.07 -23.69
CA ARG A 311 23.11 -6.44 -24.22
C ARG A 311 21.91 -6.57 -23.28
N GLU A 312 21.73 -7.74 -22.68
CA GLU A 312 20.66 -8.00 -21.70
C GLU A 312 20.70 -7.03 -20.49
N ARG A 313 21.92 -6.66 -20.05
CA ARG A 313 22.11 -5.69 -18.95
C ARG A 313 21.61 -4.29 -19.32
N ILE A 314 21.86 -3.82 -20.54
CA ILE A 314 21.40 -2.49 -20.99
C ILE A 314 19.91 -2.46 -21.16
N GLU A 315 19.31 -3.53 -21.68
CA GLU A 315 17.87 -3.64 -21.79
C GLU A 315 17.19 -3.57 -20.41
N GLY A 316 17.79 -4.21 -19.40
CA GLY A 316 17.35 -4.07 -18.00
C GLY A 316 17.47 -2.64 -17.48
N PHE A 317 18.58 -1.97 -17.75
CA PHE A 317 18.83 -0.58 -17.33
C PHE A 317 17.86 0.43 -17.98
N LEU A 318 17.63 0.33 -19.28
CA LEU A 318 16.73 1.22 -20.02
C LEU A 318 15.26 1.05 -19.58
N LYS A 319 14.83 -0.20 -19.32
CA LYS A 319 13.48 -0.47 -18.77
C LYS A 319 13.28 0.19 -17.41
N LEU A 320 14.29 0.12 -16.53
CA LEU A 320 14.24 0.75 -15.22
C LEU A 320 14.13 2.28 -15.31
N ASP A 321 14.94 2.91 -16.17
CA ASP A 321 14.92 4.37 -16.33
C ASP A 321 13.59 4.87 -16.90
N GLU A 322 12.99 4.14 -17.85
CA GLU A 322 11.64 4.41 -18.35
C GLU A 322 10.57 4.33 -17.26
N GLU A 323 10.64 3.34 -16.37
CA GLU A 323 9.70 3.19 -15.25
C GLU A 323 9.81 4.37 -14.27
N ILE A 324 11.04 4.77 -13.94
CA ILE A 324 11.32 5.93 -13.07
C ILE A 324 10.77 7.23 -13.71
N ALA A 325 10.97 7.43 -15.01
CA ALA A 325 10.45 8.58 -15.73
C ALA A 325 8.90 8.61 -15.77
N LYS A 326 8.26 7.44 -15.99
CA LYS A 326 6.79 7.29 -15.94
C LYS A 326 6.25 7.63 -14.55
N LEU A 327 6.93 7.22 -13.48
CA LEU A 327 6.54 7.53 -12.09
C LEU A 327 6.63 9.03 -11.78
N LYS A 328 7.74 9.70 -12.14
CA LYS A 328 7.91 11.15 -11.96
C LYS A 328 6.84 11.96 -12.70
N LYS A 329 6.47 11.56 -13.92
CA LYS A 329 5.42 12.20 -14.72
C LYS A 329 4.02 12.04 -14.10
N ARG A 330 3.73 10.87 -13.50
CA ARG A 330 2.48 10.62 -12.77
C ARG A 330 2.35 11.50 -11.52
N LEU A 331 3.44 11.66 -10.76
CA LEU A 331 3.48 12.52 -9.58
C LEU A 331 3.19 13.99 -9.93
N LYS A 332 3.89 14.54 -10.94
CA LYS A 332 3.70 15.93 -11.39
C LYS A 332 2.26 16.20 -11.86
N LYS A 333 1.64 15.24 -12.55
CA LYS A 333 0.24 15.35 -13.01
C LYS A 333 -0.77 15.31 -11.85
N ARG A 334 -0.50 14.50 -10.81
CA ARG A 334 -1.32 14.41 -9.60
C ARG A 334 -1.28 15.73 -8.82
N THR A 335 -0.09 16.31 -8.62
CA THR A 335 0.08 17.61 -7.95
C THR A 335 -0.70 18.72 -8.65
N MET A 336 -0.60 18.84 -9.98
CA MET A 336 -1.32 19.87 -10.73
C MET A 336 -2.85 19.76 -10.66
N ASN A 337 -3.39 18.53 -10.58
CA ASN A 337 -4.83 18.30 -10.51
C ASN A 337 -5.40 18.64 -9.13
N ILE A 338 -4.67 18.31 -8.06
CA ILE A 338 -5.05 18.64 -6.68
C ILE A 338 -5.05 20.18 -6.51
N ASP A 339 -4.02 20.85 -7.01
CA ASP A 339 -3.87 22.31 -6.94
C ASP A 339 -5.00 23.04 -7.67
N ARG A 340 -5.42 22.52 -8.83
CA ARG A 340 -6.55 23.04 -9.60
C ARG A 340 -7.89 22.85 -8.88
N ARG A 341 -8.09 21.72 -8.21
CA ARG A 341 -9.32 21.44 -7.46
C ARG A 341 -9.41 22.33 -6.22
N ALA A 342 -8.33 22.46 -5.46
CA ALA A 342 -8.26 23.37 -4.30
C ALA A 342 -8.56 24.83 -4.67
N LYS A 343 -8.03 25.31 -5.80
CA LYS A 343 -8.33 26.67 -6.31
C LYS A 343 -9.80 26.83 -6.73
N ARG A 344 -10.41 25.78 -7.29
CA ARG A 344 -11.84 25.78 -7.68
C ARG A 344 -12.73 25.79 -6.45
N ASP A 345 -12.42 24.98 -5.45
CA ASP A 345 -13.18 24.89 -4.19
C ASP A 345 -13.08 26.19 -3.39
N HIS A 346 -11.92 26.85 -3.39
CA HIS A 346 -11.75 28.17 -2.78
C HIS A 346 -12.59 29.24 -3.47
N ARG A 347 -12.67 29.22 -4.81
CA ARG A 347 -13.54 30.13 -5.59
C ARG A 347 -15.03 29.89 -5.30
N VAL A 348 -15.45 28.63 -5.21
CA VAL A 348 -16.84 28.27 -4.90
C VAL A 348 -17.20 28.71 -3.48
N LYS A 349 -16.32 28.48 -2.49
CA LYS A 349 -16.52 28.95 -1.11
C LYS A 349 -16.58 30.47 -1.01
N ALA A 350 -15.72 31.18 -1.74
CA ALA A 350 -15.73 32.64 -1.78
C ALA A 350 -17.05 33.19 -2.36
N ARG A 351 -17.56 32.59 -3.45
CA ARG A 351 -18.85 32.96 -4.05
C ARG A 351 -20.01 32.71 -3.08
N ASN A 352 -20.08 31.51 -2.49
CA ASN A 352 -21.15 31.16 -1.55
C ASN A 352 -21.14 32.03 -0.27
N LEU A 353 -20.00 32.62 0.11
CA LEU A 353 -19.90 33.58 1.21
C LEU A 353 -20.44 34.96 0.83
N VAL A 354 -20.20 35.39 -0.41
CA VAL A 354 -20.73 36.66 -0.96
C VAL A 354 -22.25 36.57 -1.04
N ASP A 355 -22.78 35.51 -1.66
CA ASP A 355 -24.22 35.30 -1.82
C ASP A 355 -24.94 35.30 -0.46
N ARG A 356 -24.32 34.72 0.58
CA ARG A 356 -24.88 34.68 1.94
C ARG A 356 -24.91 36.04 2.62
N ARG A 357 -23.87 36.87 2.41
CA ARG A 357 -23.81 38.24 2.94
C ARG A 357 -24.83 39.16 2.28
N GLU A 358 -25.09 38.96 0.99
CA GLU A 358 -26.12 39.70 0.26
C GLU A 358 -27.52 39.35 0.78
N LEU A 359 -27.83 38.06 0.95
CA LEU A 359 -29.08 37.59 1.58
C LEU A 359 -29.26 38.13 3.02
N GLU A 360 -28.22 38.11 3.85
CA GLU A 360 -28.28 38.66 5.20
C GLU A 360 -28.47 40.18 5.23
N ALA A 361 -27.98 40.91 4.21
CA ALA A 361 -28.19 42.35 4.08
C ALA A 361 -29.63 42.68 3.64
N GLU A 362 -30.22 41.86 2.78
CA GLU A 362 -31.62 41.99 2.35
C GLU A 362 -32.63 41.68 3.47
N LEU A 363 -32.30 40.73 4.35
CA LEU A 363 -33.15 40.31 5.47
C LEU A 363 -33.07 41.23 6.70
N LYS A 364 -32.15 42.21 6.74
CA LYS A 364 -32.10 43.18 7.84
C LYS A 364 -33.25 44.19 7.72
N PRO A 365 -34.12 44.32 8.74
CA PRO A 365 -35.20 45.29 8.70
C PRO A 365 -34.60 46.70 8.63
N ARG A 366 -35.07 47.51 7.67
CA ARG A 366 -34.67 48.91 7.57
C ARG A 366 -35.08 49.62 8.86
N PRO A 367 -34.19 50.44 9.46
CA PRO A 367 -34.53 51.16 10.68
C PRO A 367 -35.75 52.04 10.41
N THR A 368 -36.82 51.81 11.17
CA THR A 368 -37.99 52.67 11.17
C THR A 368 -37.61 53.99 11.83
N ASN A 369 -37.42 55.02 11.02
CA ASN A 369 -37.28 56.38 11.53
C ASN A 369 -38.60 56.76 12.23
N THR A 370 -38.52 57.01 13.54
CA THR A 370 -39.57 57.67 14.34
C THR A 370 -39.18 59.11 14.55
#